data_AF-A0A7X6URG6-F1
#
_entry.id   AF-A0A7X6URG6-F1
#
_cell.length_a   1.000
_cell.length_b   1.000
_cell.length_c   1.000
_cell.angle_alpha   90.00
_cell.angle_beta   90.00
_cell.angle_gamma   90.00
#
_symmetry.space_group_name_H-M   'P 1'
#
loop_
_entity.id
_entity.type
_entity.pdbx_description
1 polymer ?
#
loop_
_entity_poly.entity_id
_entity_poly.type
_entity_poly.pdbx_seq_one_letter_code
_entity_poly.pdbx_strand_id
1 'polypeptide(L)' 'MTYTITVTNTGDWLWECDVTVGDLQGKIRVACETEQEAYDYAEKTFLPDLRRNYPRQLSDLVFPWEVPVEEPKPEVIE' A
#
# COMPACT_ATOMS: atom_id res chain seq x y z
N MET A 1 -4.45 -11.58 -0.20
CA MET A 1 -3.29 -11.53 0.72
C MET A 1 -3.36 -10.23 1.52
N THR A 2 -3.11 -10.25 2.83
CA THR A 2 -3.12 -9.03 3.66
C THR A 2 -1.73 -8.42 3.76
N TYR A 3 -1.65 -7.10 3.91
CA TYR A 3 -0.41 -6.37 4.17
C TYR A 3 -0.59 -5.44 5.37
N THR A 4 0.51 -5.11 6.02
CA THR A 4 0.58 -4.11 7.10
C THR A 4 1.65 -3.09 6.75
N ILE A 5 1.33 -1.81 6.97
CA ILE A 5 2.28 -0.71 6.85
C ILE A 5 2.35 -0.02 8.21
N THR A 6 3.56 0.10 8.75
CA THR A 6 3.86 0.89 9.93
C THR A 6 4.70 2.07 9.51
N VAL A 7 4.26 3.28 9.83
CA VAL A 7 4.98 4.51 9.54
C VAL A 7 5.53 5.08 10.84
N THR A 8 6.82 5.38 10.87
CA THR A 8 7.52 5.93 12.03
C THR A 8 8.24 7.21 11.66
N ASN A 9 8.03 8.29 12.42
CA ASN A 9 8.84 9.50 12.25
C ASN A 9 10.26 9.25 12.76
N THR A 10 11.28 9.52 11.94
CA THR A 10 12.69 9.27 12.27
C THR A 10 13.56 10.53 12.19
N GLY A 11 12.97 11.68 11.88
CA GLY A 11 13.64 12.97 11.78
C GLY A 11 12.74 14.05 11.18
N ASP A 12 13.30 15.24 11.01
CA ASP A 12 12.59 16.37 10.40
C ASP A 12 12.19 16.01 8.96
N TRP A 13 10.88 15.92 8.73
CA TRP A 13 10.28 15.50 7.46
C TRP A 13 10.77 14.15 6.94
N LEU A 14 11.28 13.26 7.80
CA LEU A 14 11.81 11.95 7.42
C LEU A 14 11.04 10.84 8.11
N TRP A 15 10.44 9.96 7.31
CA TRP A 15 9.59 8.87 7.76
C TRP A 15 10.17 7.53 7.31
N GLU A 16 10.14 6.55 8.19
CA GLU A 16 10.45 5.15 7.90
C GLU A 16 9.14 4.38 7.76
N CYS A 17 9.01 3.64 6.65
CA CYS A 17 7.85 2.82 6.36
C CYS A 17 8.28 1.35 6.36
N ASP A 18 7.80 0.62 7.36
CA ASP A 18 7.93 -0.84 7.47
C ASP A 18 6.70 -1.50 6.84
N VAL A 19 6.92 -2.32 5.83
CA VAL A 19 5.87 -3.03 5.08
C VAL A 19 6.04 -4.52 5.30
N THR A 20 4.97 -5.20 5.68
CA THR A 20 4.92 -6.66 5.80
C THR A 20 3.81 -7.22 4.92
N VAL A 21 4.15 -8.20 4.08
CA VAL A 21 3.21 -8.92 3.20
C VAL A 21 3.45 -10.42 3.32
N GLY A 22 2.61 -11.12 4.10
CA GLY A 22 2.88 -12.50 4.50
C GLY A 22 4.24 -12.61 5.23
N ASP A 23 5.15 -13.43 4.71
CA ASP A 23 6.50 -13.60 5.26
C ASP A 23 7.51 -12.58 4.71
N LEU A 24 7.12 -11.74 3.74
CA LEU A 24 8.02 -10.77 3.12
C LEU A 24 7.99 -9.44 3.88
N GLN A 25 9.16 -8.93 4.21
CA GLN A 25 9.34 -7.64 4.88
C GLN A 25 10.13 -6.68 3.98
N GLY A 26 9.66 -5.45 3.89
CA GLY A 26 10.32 -4.35 3.18
C GLY A 26 10.41 -3.12 4.07
N LYS A 27 11.48 -2.35 3.90
CA LYS A 27 11.71 -1.10 4.62
C LYS A 27 12.17 -0.03 3.65
N ILE A 28 11.57 1.16 3.76
CA ILE A 28 11.97 2.33 2.98
C ILE A 28 11.94 3.58 3.86
N ARG A 29 12.73 4.58 3.50
CA ARG A 29 12.64 5.93 4.07
C ARG A 29 12.20 6.91 3.01
N VAL A 30 11.27 7.78 3.37
CA VAL A 30 10.69 8.80 2.50
C VAL A 30 10.73 10.13 3.21
N ALA A 31 11.08 11.18 2.45
CA ALA A 31 11.03 12.54 2.93
C ALA A 31 9.69 13.18 2.51
N CYS A 32 8.86 13.55 3.47
CA CYS A 32 7.56 14.19 3.25
C CYS A 32 7.08 14.94 4.50
N GLU A 33 6.06 15.79 4.33
CA GLU A 33 5.61 16.69 5.39
C GLU A 33 4.79 15.96 6.45
N THR A 34 4.01 14.96 6.04
CA THR A 34 3.03 14.30 6.91
C THR A 34 3.19 12.78 6.95
N GLU A 35 2.69 12.18 8.03
CA GLU A 35 2.60 10.72 8.18
C GLU A 35 1.73 10.09 7.09
N GLN A 36 0.64 10.76 6.70
CA GLN A 36 -0.27 10.26 5.67
C GLN A 36 0.41 10.19 4.30
N GLU A 37 1.25 11.17 3.94
CA GLU A 37 2.01 11.12 2.69
C GLU A 37 3.02 9.96 2.69
N ALA A 38 3.66 9.69 3.82
CA ALA A 38 4.56 8.55 3.96
C ALA A 38 3.79 7.23 3.82
N TYR A 39 2.62 7.13 4.44
CA TYR A 39 1.73 5.98 4.30
C TYR A 39 1.30 5.78 2.85
N ASP A 40 0.79 6.83 2.20
CA ASP A 40 0.35 6.80 0.80
C ASP A 40 1.49 6.40 -0.15
N TYR A 41 2.71 6.87 0.10
CA TYR A 41 3.88 6.46 -0.67
C TYR A 41 4.20 4.97 -0.50
N ALA A 42 4.20 4.49 0.74
CA ALA A 42 4.40 3.08 1.04
C ALA A 42 3.33 2.21 0.38
N GLU A 43 2.07 2.65 0.42
CA GLU A 43 0.91 1.93 -0.10
C GLU A 43 0.87 1.91 -1.63
N LYS A 44 0.97 3.09 -2.26
CA LYS A 44 0.70 3.28 -3.69
C LYS A 44 1.95 3.19 -4.56
N THR A 45 3.14 3.24 -3.98
CA THR A 45 4.42 3.18 -4.72
C THR A 45 5.27 2.00 -4.31
N PHE A 46 5.62 1.89 -3.02
CA PHE A 46 6.58 0.87 -2.58
C PHE A 46 6.00 -0.55 -2.61
N LEU A 47 4.76 -0.74 -2.17
CA LEU A 47 4.08 -2.04 -2.23
C LEU A 47 3.93 -2.58 -3.67
N PRO A 48 3.47 -1.79 -4.66
CA PRO A 48 3.47 -2.20 -6.05
C PRO A 48 4.85 -2.57 -6.60
N ASP A 49 5.90 -1.85 -6.20
CA ASP A 49 7.27 -2.16 -6.58
C ASP A 49 7.74 -3.49 -5.97
N LEU A 50 7.45 -3.74 -4.69
CA LEU A 50 7.67 -5.04 -4.04
C LEU A 50 6.94 -6.17 -4.78
N ARG A 51 5.67 -5.97 -5.15
CA ARG A 51 4.90 -6.96 -5.92
C ARG A 51 5.57 -7.26 -7.26
N ARG A 52 6.09 -6.25 -7.95
CA ARG A 52 6.81 -6.40 -9.22
C ARG A 52 8.14 -7.15 -9.08
N ASN A 53 8.83 -6.96 -7.96
CA ASN A 53 10.12 -7.60 -7.68
C ASN A 53 9.97 -9.05 -7.16
N TYR A 54 8.85 -9.38 -6.51
CA TYR A 54 8.54 -10.71 -5.97
C TYR A 54 7.24 -11.31 -6.55
N PRO A 55 7.12 -11.45 -7.89
CA PRO A 55 5.86 -11.82 -8.53
C PRO A 55 5.41 -13.24 -8.21
N ARG A 56 6.32 -14.14 -7.82
CA ARG A 56 5.98 -15.52 -7.44
C ARG A 56 5.32 -15.61 -6.06
N GLN A 57 5.66 -14.68 -5.17
CA GLN A 57 5.17 -14.64 -3.80
C GLN A 57 3.96 -13.70 -3.65
N LEU A 58 3.88 -12.66 -4.48
CA LEU A 58 2.94 -11.55 -4.33
C LEU A 58 1.94 -11.42 -5.50
N SER A 59 1.82 -12.41 -6.38
CA SER A 59 0.88 -12.36 -7.53
C SER A 59 -0.57 -12.11 -7.10
N ASP A 60 -0.95 -12.62 -5.94
CA ASP A 60 -2.32 -12.60 -5.42
C ASP A 60 -2.57 -11.40 -4.49
N LEU A 61 -1.59 -10.48 -4.41
CA LEU A 61 -1.73 -9.23 -3.69
C LEU A 61 -2.54 -8.25 -4.57
N VAL A 62 -3.78 -8.02 -4.15
CA VAL A 62 -4.68 -7.03 -4.75
C VAL A 62 -4.78 -5.84 -3.82
N PHE A 63 -4.55 -4.65 -4.36
CA PHE A 63 -4.65 -3.43 -3.57
C PHE A 63 -6.09 -2.92 -3.53
N PRO A 64 -6.58 -2.38 -2.38
CA PRO A 64 -7.95 -1.88 -2.28
C PRO A 64 -8.32 -0.84 -3.34
N TRP A 65 -7.38 0.02 -3.73
CA TRP A 65 -7.59 1.04 -4.77
C TRP A 65 -7.50 0.52 -6.21
N GLU A 66 -7.11 -0.74 -6.43
CA GLU A 66 -7.16 -1.38 -7.74
C GLU A 66 -8.53 -2.01 -8.04
N VAL A 67 -9.33 -2.26 -7.00
CA VAL A 67 -10.66 -2.86 -7.15
C VAL A 67 -11.63 -1.76 -7.57
N PRO A 68 -12.22 -1.83 -8.78
CA PRO A 68 -13.24 -0.87 -9.17
C PRO A 68 -14.42 -0.97 -8.21
N VAL A 69 -14.89 0.19 -7.74
CA VAL A 69 -16.09 0.27 -6.91
C VAL A 69 -17.28 -0.16 -7.79
N GLU A 70 -17.97 -1.23 -7.42
CA GLU A 70 -19.17 -1.66 -8.14
C GLU A 70 -20.25 -0.58 -7.95
N GLU A 71 -20.55 0.19 -9.00
CA GLU A 71 -21.62 1.18 -8.95
C GLU A 71 -22.96 0.46 -8.73
N PRO A 72 -23.84 0.95 -7.83
CA PRO A 72 -25.15 0.35 -7.65
C PRO A 72 -25.90 0.42 -8.98
N LYS A 73 -26.33 -0.76 -9.48
CA LYS A 73 -27.19 -0.82 -10.67
C LYS A 73 -28.49 -0.05 -10.38
N PRO A 74 -28.97 0.78 -11.31
CA PRO A 74 -30.25 1.46 -11.13
C PRO A 74 -31.35 0.42 -10.91
N GLU A 75 -32.14 0.59 -9.84
CA GLU A 75 -33.35 -0.20 -9.63
C GLU A 75 -34.29 0.04 -10.83
N VAL A 76 -34.58 -1.02 -11.58
CA VAL A 76 -35.64 -1.00 -12.58
C VAL A 76 -36.95 -1.07 -11.79
N ILE A 77 -37.63 0.07 -11.67
CA ILE A 77 -38.98 0.13 -11.11
C ILE A 77 -39.93 -0.32 -12.23
N GLU A 78 -40.45 -1.54 -12.13
CA GLU A 78 -41.51 -2.07 -13.01
C GLU A 78 -42.90 -1.49 -12.68
#